data_AF-A0A377FAB2-F1
#
_entry.id   AF-A0A377FAB2-F1
#
_cell.length_a   1.000
_cell.length_b   1.000
_cell.length_c   1.000
_cell.angle_alpha   90.00
_cell.angle_beta   90.00
_cell.angle_gamma   90.00
#
_symmetry.space_group_name_H-M   'P 1'
#
loop_
_entity.id
_entity.type
_entity.pdbx_description
1 polymer ?
#
loop_
_entity_poly.entity_id
_entity_poly.type
_entity_poly.pdbx_seq_one_letter_code
_entity_poly.pdbx_strand_id
1 'polypeptide(L)'
;MVKTIPHWYRMINRLMWIWRGIDPREILDVQARIVMSDAERTDDNLYDTVIGYRGGNWIYEWATQAMVWQQKACAEEDPQLSGRHWLHAATLYNIAAYPHLKGDDLASSAGFVKPRL
;
A
#
# COMPACT_ATOMS: atom_id res chain seq x y z
N MET A 1 -12.77 -21.50 3.86
CA MET A 1 -11.50 -20.87 3.41
C MET A 1 -11.88 -19.60 2.66
N VAL A 2 -11.65 -18.43 3.24
CA VAL A 2 -11.94 -17.15 2.56
C VAL A 2 -11.01 -17.08 1.36
N LYS A 3 -11.55 -17.16 0.13
CA LYS A 3 -10.75 -17.03 -1.09
C LYS A 3 -10.22 -15.61 -1.16
N THR A 4 -8.90 -15.45 -1.22
CA THR A 4 -8.27 -14.18 -1.60
C THR A 4 -8.64 -13.85 -3.04
N ILE A 5 -8.59 -12.57 -3.41
CA ILE A 5 -8.75 -12.19 -4.80
C ILE A 5 -7.61 -12.85 -5.59
N PRO A 6 -7.87 -13.49 -6.75
CA PRO A 6 -6.83 -14.10 -7.56
C PRO A 6 -5.66 -13.15 -7.80
N HIS A 7 -4.44 -13.66 -7.75
CA HIS A 7 -3.18 -12.91 -7.98
C HIS A 7 -2.81 -11.86 -6.93
N TRP A 8 -3.45 -11.87 -5.76
CA TRP A 8 -3.03 -11.07 -4.61
C TRP A 8 -2.60 -11.96 -3.45
N TYR A 9 -1.41 -11.71 -2.91
CA TYR A 9 -0.95 -12.32 -1.67
C TYR A 9 -1.82 -11.82 -0.51
N ARG A 10 -2.05 -10.50 -0.44
CA ARG A 10 -2.87 -9.87 0.60
C ARG A 10 -4.37 -10.02 0.34
N MET A 11 -5.14 -10.08 1.42
CA MET A 11 -6.59 -9.99 1.33
C MET A 11 -7.01 -8.58 0.91
N ILE A 12 -7.61 -8.48 -0.28
CA ILE A 12 -8.11 -7.22 -0.82
C ILE A 12 -9.59 -7.05 -0.46
N ASN A 13 -9.89 -6.12 0.45
CA ASN A 13 -11.26 -5.83 0.88
C ASN A 13 -11.68 -4.40 0.47
N ARG A 14 -11.87 -4.20 -0.84
CA ARG A 14 -12.22 -2.90 -1.42
C ARG A 14 -13.49 -2.31 -0.82
N LEU A 15 -14.52 -3.13 -0.62
CA LEU A 15 -15.80 -2.67 -0.04
C LEU A 15 -15.60 -2.09 1.36
N MET A 16 -14.77 -2.73 2.19
CA MET A 16 -14.47 -2.23 3.52
C MET A 16 -13.66 -0.93 3.49
N TRP A 17 -12.71 -0.78 2.56
CA TRP A 17 -11.97 0.48 2.42
C TRP A 17 -12.87 1.62 1.93
N ILE A 18 -13.80 1.33 1.01
CA ILE A 18 -14.82 2.28 0.56
C ILE A 18 -15.75 2.67 1.71
N TRP A 19 -16.17 1.70 2.54
CA TRP A 19 -17.00 1.97 3.71
C TRP A 19 -16.27 2.82 4.76
N ARG A 20 -14.94 2.78 4.80
CA ARG A 20 -14.08 3.68 5.60
C ARG A 20 -13.84 5.06 4.98
N GLY A 21 -14.45 5.33 3.82
CA GLY A 21 -14.44 6.65 3.19
C GLY A 21 -13.38 6.85 2.10
N ILE A 22 -12.67 5.80 1.67
CA ILE A 22 -11.72 5.92 0.55
C ILE A 22 -12.47 5.87 -0.78
N ASP A 23 -12.20 6.82 -1.68
CA ASP A 23 -12.80 6.82 -3.02
C ASP A 23 -12.40 5.55 -3.79
N PRO A 24 -13.35 4.83 -4.43
CA PRO A 24 -13.05 3.65 -5.21
C PRO A 24 -11.99 3.88 -6.30
N ARG A 25 -11.96 5.06 -6.93
CA ARG A 25 -10.96 5.42 -7.95
C ARG A 25 -9.57 5.48 -7.35
N GLU A 26 -9.42 6.08 -6.17
CA GLU A 26 -8.14 6.15 -5.48
C GLU A 26 -7.59 4.74 -5.15
N ILE A 27 -8.46 3.83 -4.70
CA ILE A 27 -8.10 2.42 -4.48
C ILE A 27 -7.60 1.79 -5.78
N LEU A 28 -8.33 2.00 -6.88
CA LEU A 28 -8.00 1.42 -8.19
C LEU A 28 -6.71 2.01 -8.76
N ASP A 29 -6.45 3.31 -8.58
CA ASP A 29 -5.24 3.97 -9.04
C ASP A 29 -4.01 3.41 -8.34
N VAL A 30 -4.07 3.23 -7.01
CA VAL A 30 -2.98 2.59 -6.24
C VAL A 30 -2.77 1.15 -6.71
N GLN A 31 -3.86 0.38 -6.84
CA GLN A 31 -3.76 -1.01 -7.31
C GLN A 31 -3.23 -1.12 -8.74
N ALA A 32 -3.57 -0.18 -9.62
CA ALA A 32 -3.07 -0.15 -10.99
C ALA A 32 -1.56 0.06 -11.01
N ARG A 33 -1.00 0.96 -10.18
CA ARG A 33 0.46 1.14 -10.08
C ARG A 33 1.19 -0.12 -9.62
N ILE A 34 0.57 -0.89 -8.70
CA ILE A 34 1.10 -2.19 -8.25
C ILE A 34 1.06 -3.24 -9.37
N VAL A 35 -0.09 -3.37 -10.05
CA VAL A 35 -0.31 -4.36 -11.11
C VAL A 35 0.57 -4.08 -12.33
N MET A 36 0.71 -2.82 -12.72
CA MET A 36 1.43 -2.39 -13.91
C MET A 36 2.95 -2.27 -13.70
N SER A 37 3.47 -2.57 -12.51
CA SER A 37 4.91 -2.48 -12.27
C SER A 37 5.65 -3.62 -12.97
N ASP A 38 6.72 -3.28 -13.69
CA ASP A 38 7.65 -4.24 -14.29
C ASP A 38 8.80 -4.63 -13.34
N ALA A 39 8.76 -4.17 -12.08
CA ALA A 39 9.77 -4.50 -11.09
C ALA A 39 9.71 -5.97 -10.67
N GLU A 40 10.87 -6.50 -10.26
CA GLU A 40 11.02 -7.88 -9.77
C GLU A 40 10.09 -8.16 -8.59
N ARG A 41 9.45 -9.34 -8.62
CA ARG A 41 8.53 -9.84 -7.61
C ARG A 41 9.10 -11.07 -6.93
N THR A 42 8.70 -11.29 -5.68
CA THR A 42 9.06 -12.55 -4.98
C THR A 42 8.29 -13.74 -5.58
N ASP A 43 7.06 -13.49 -6.04
CA ASP A 43 6.27 -14.44 -6.83
C ASP A 43 5.64 -13.68 -8.00
N ASP A 44 6.03 -14.02 -9.22
CA ASP A 44 5.55 -13.39 -10.45
C ASP A 44 4.03 -13.53 -10.66
N ASN A 45 3.38 -14.50 -9.99
CA ASN A 45 1.93 -14.67 -10.06
C ASN A 45 1.15 -13.75 -9.11
N LEU A 46 1.84 -13.05 -8.20
CA LEU A 46 1.26 -12.24 -7.14
C LEU A 46 1.66 -10.76 -7.28
N TYR A 47 0.68 -9.92 -7.64
CA TYR A 47 0.93 -8.52 -8.00
C TYR A 47 1.62 -7.71 -6.89
N ASP A 48 1.24 -7.93 -5.63
CA ASP A 48 1.67 -7.14 -4.47
C ASP A 48 2.93 -7.65 -3.77
N THR A 49 3.78 -8.39 -4.50
CA THR A 49 5.03 -8.97 -4.00
C THR A 49 6.29 -8.34 -4.60
N VAL A 50 6.17 -7.15 -5.21
CA VAL A 50 7.30 -6.37 -5.73
C VAL A 50 8.34 -6.14 -4.63
N ILE A 51 9.60 -6.44 -4.95
CA ILE A 51 10.71 -6.48 -4.00
C ILE A 51 11.27 -5.08 -3.74
N GLY A 52 11.45 -4.76 -2.46
CA GLY A 52 12.06 -3.53 -1.99
C GLY A 52 11.11 -2.33 -2.03
N TYR A 53 11.49 -1.25 -1.35
CA TYR A 53 10.68 -0.04 -1.20
C TYR A 53 10.79 0.87 -2.44
N ARG A 54 10.02 0.56 -3.48
CA ARG A 54 10.04 1.24 -4.79
C ARG A 54 8.67 1.23 -5.47
N GLY A 55 8.55 1.89 -6.62
CA GLY A 55 7.35 1.86 -7.46
C GLY A 55 6.84 0.44 -7.73
N GLY A 56 5.55 0.22 -7.48
CA GLY A 56 4.87 -1.07 -7.55
C GLY A 56 4.84 -1.87 -6.24
N ASN A 57 5.68 -1.55 -5.26
CA ASN A 57 5.61 -2.20 -3.95
C ASN A 57 4.36 -1.75 -3.18
N TRP A 58 3.67 -2.71 -2.55
CA TRP A 58 2.44 -2.46 -1.79
C TRP A 58 2.57 -1.32 -0.78
N ILE A 59 3.57 -1.41 0.10
CA ILE A 59 3.77 -0.44 1.18
C ILE A 59 4.10 0.92 0.56
N TYR A 60 5.02 0.94 -0.41
CA TYR A 60 5.42 2.16 -1.11
C TYR A 60 4.23 2.87 -1.75
N GLU A 61 3.39 2.16 -2.50
CA GLU A 61 2.29 2.78 -3.27
C GLU A 61 1.18 3.33 -2.37
N TRP A 62 0.79 2.59 -1.32
CA TRP A 62 -0.20 3.05 -0.35
C TRP A 62 0.33 4.17 0.55
N ALA A 63 1.57 4.08 1.01
CA ALA A 63 2.20 5.15 1.81
C ALA A 63 2.39 6.43 0.98
N THR A 64 2.80 6.31 -0.29
CA THR A 64 2.90 7.45 -1.21
C THR A 64 1.54 8.12 -1.40
N GLN A 65 0.47 7.35 -1.56
CA GLN A 65 -0.89 7.90 -1.65
C GLN A 65 -1.30 8.60 -0.33
N ALA A 66 -1.00 8.01 0.83
CA ALA A 66 -1.26 8.61 2.13
C ALA A 66 -0.51 9.95 2.32
N MET A 67 0.74 10.02 1.86
CA MET A 67 1.56 11.23 1.92
C MET A 67 0.93 12.41 1.17
N VAL A 68 0.24 12.17 0.04
CA VAL A 68 -0.50 13.23 -0.68
C VAL A 68 -1.56 13.87 0.23
N TRP A 69 -2.29 13.07 1.01
CA TRP A 69 -3.30 13.58 1.94
C TRP A 69 -2.71 14.22 3.18
N GLN A 70 -1.60 13.68 3.68
CA GLN A 70 -0.84 14.31 4.75
C GLN A 70 -0.34 15.71 4.34
N GLN A 71 0.18 15.87 3.11
CA GLN A 71 0.59 17.17 2.60
C GLN A 71 -0.59 18.15 2.49
N LYS A 72 -1.74 17.69 1.99
CA LYS A 72 -2.98 18.49 1.98
C LYS A 72 -3.40 18.90 3.40
N ALA A 73 -3.30 18.00 4.37
CA ALA A 73 -3.64 18.28 5.75
C ALA A 73 -2.72 19.33 6.38
N CYS A 74 -1.42 19.28 6.08
CA CYS A 74 -0.44 20.26 6.55
C CYS A 74 -0.60 21.64 5.90
N ALA A 75 -1.10 21.71 4.67
CA ALA A 75 -1.32 22.96 3.94
C ALA A 75 -2.70 23.58 4.20
N GLU A 76 -3.61 22.87 4.87
CA GLU A 76 -4.98 23.30 5.14
C GLU A 76 -5.05 24.17 6.41
N GLU A 77 -5.66 25.34 6.30
CA GLU A 77 -5.82 26.27 7.41
C GLU A 77 -7.07 25.96 8.26
N ASP A 78 -8.12 25.41 7.64
CA ASP A 78 -9.33 24.98 8.36
C ASP A 78 -9.02 23.72 9.20
N PRO A 79 -9.09 23.79 10.54
CA PRO A 79 -8.77 22.66 11.40
C PRO A 79 -9.70 21.44 11.20
N GLN A 80 -10.97 21.68 10.87
CA GLN A 80 -11.93 20.60 10.62
C GLN A 80 -11.62 19.89 9.30
N LEU A 81 -11.29 20.64 8.26
CA LEU A 81 -10.92 20.06 6.96
C LEU A 81 -9.56 19.38 7.02
N SER A 82 -8.57 19.97 7.71
CA SER A 82 -7.27 19.36 7.98
C SER A 82 -7.43 18.03 8.73
N GLY A 83 -8.29 18.00 9.76
CA GLY A 83 -8.60 16.76 10.49
C GLY A 83 -9.18 15.66 9.61
N ARG A 84 -10.03 16.01 8.63
CA ARG A 84 -10.56 15.04 7.64
C ARG A 84 -9.45 14.51 6.73
N HIS A 85 -8.55 15.36 6.25
CA HIS A 85 -7.40 14.93 5.45
C HIS A 85 -6.47 14.01 6.24
N TRP A 86 -6.22 14.30 7.52
CA TRP A 86 -5.43 13.43 8.39
C TRP A 86 -6.08 12.06 8.61
N LEU A 87 -7.40 12.02 8.83
CA LEU A 87 -8.11 10.75 8.97
C LEU A 87 -8.04 9.91 7.69
N HIS A 88 -8.11 10.56 6.53
CA HIS A 88 -7.95 9.90 5.24
C HIS A 88 -6.53 9.33 5.07
N ALA A 89 -5.50 10.14 5.34
CA ALA A 89 -4.10 9.71 5.31
C ALA A 89 -3.85 8.52 6.25
N ALA A 90 -4.37 8.58 7.48
CA ALA A 90 -4.26 7.50 8.45
C ALA A 90 -4.92 6.20 7.97
N THR A 91 -6.06 6.29 7.29
CA THR A 91 -6.74 5.12 6.72
C THR A 91 -5.89 4.46 5.64
N LEU A 92 -5.23 5.25 4.77
CA LEU A 92 -4.31 4.74 3.74
C LEU A 92 -3.03 4.14 4.34
N TYR A 93 -2.44 4.77 5.37
CA TYR A 93 -1.29 4.20 6.09
C TYR A 93 -1.62 2.86 6.76
N ASN A 94 -2.83 2.72 7.31
CA ASN A 94 -3.28 1.45 7.86
C ASN A 94 -3.41 0.34 6.80
N ILE A 95 -3.77 0.69 5.55
CA ILE A 95 -3.76 -0.26 4.43
C ILE A 95 -2.32 -0.62 4.03
N ALA A 96 -1.41 0.36 3.98
CA ALA A 96 -0.01 0.14 3.68
C ALA A 96 0.65 -0.85 4.65
N ALA A 97 0.35 -0.73 5.95
CA ALA A 97 0.89 -1.58 7.00
C ALA A 97 0.26 -2.99 7.07
N TYR A 98 -0.75 -3.29 6.25
CA TYR A 98 -1.43 -4.59 6.23
C TYR A 98 -0.66 -5.63 5.39
N PRO A 99 -0.63 -6.90 5.81
CA PRO A 99 -0.98 -7.43 7.12
C PRO A 99 0.16 -7.17 8.11
N HIS A 100 -0.17 -6.85 9.36
CA HIS A 100 0.80 -6.68 10.45
C HIS A 100 1.45 -8.02 10.85
N LEU A 101 2.12 -8.69 9.91
CA LEU A 101 2.80 -9.95 10.12
C LEU A 101 4.13 -9.66 10.85
N LYS A 102 4.13 -9.89 12.17
CA LYS A 102 5.37 -10.20 12.88
C LYS A 102 5.99 -11.44 12.22
N GLY A 103 7.06 -11.24 11.46
CA GLY A 103 7.74 -12.31 10.71
C GLY A 103 7.60 -12.22 9.19
N ASP A 104 7.14 -11.10 8.63
CA ASP A 104 7.18 -10.90 7.18
C ASP A 104 8.64 -10.66 6.74
N ASP A 105 9.34 -11.71 6.32
CA ASP A 105 10.72 -11.62 5.80
C ASP A 105 10.82 -10.71 4.54
N LEU A 106 9.69 -10.32 3.96
CA LEU A 106 9.60 -9.31 2.91
C LEU A 106 9.75 -7.87 3.43
N ALA A 107 9.40 -7.61 4.69
CA ALA A 107 9.73 -6.33 5.35
C ALA A 107 11.21 -6.28 5.78
N SER A 108 11.85 -7.43 5.95
CA SER A 108 13.26 -7.57 6.38
C SER A 108 14.28 -7.62 5.23
N SER A 109 13.85 -7.70 3.97
CA SER A 109 14.78 -7.79 2.83
C SER A 109 15.31 -6.42 2.38
N ALA A 110 15.82 -5.65 3.33
CA ALA A 110 16.76 -4.56 3.07
C ALA A 110 18.18 -5.13 3.23
N GLY A 111 18.76 -5.60 2.13
CA GLY A 111 20.21 -5.74 1.98
C GLY A 111 20.83 -7.01 2.59
N PHE A 112 20.84 -8.10 1.82
CA PHE A 112 21.99 -8.99 1.77
C PHE A 112 22.20 -9.46 0.33
N VAL A 113 22.90 -8.63 -0.45
CA VAL A 113 23.64 -9.11 -1.62
C VAL A 113 24.69 -10.06 -1.09
N LYS A 114 24.51 -11.37 -1.28
CA LYS A 114 25.61 -12.32 -1.04
C LYS A 114 26.71 -12.03 -2.07
N PRO A 115 27.95 -11.72 -1.65
CA PRO A 115 29.06 -11.66 -2.58
C PRO A 115 29.31 -13.07 -3.11
N ARG A 116 29.39 -13.18 -4.42
CA ARG A 116 29.85 -14.40 -5.09
C ARG A 116 31.38 -14.42 -4.95
N LEU A 117 31.89 -15.29 -4.07
CA LEU A 117 33.24 -15.83 -4.12
C LEU A 117 33.11 -17.35 -4.16
#